data_AF-A0A0L9TXF9-F1
#
_entry.id   AF-A0A0L9TXF9-F1
#
_cell.length_a   1.000
_cell.length_b   1.000
_cell.length_c   1.000
_cell.angle_alpha   90.00
_cell.angle_beta   90.00
_cell.angle_gamma   90.00
#
_symmetry.space_group_name_H-M   'P 1'
#
loop_
_entity.id
_entity.type
_entity.pdbx_description
1 polymer ?
#
loop_
_entity_poly.entity_id
_entity_poly.type
_entity_poly.pdbx_seq_one_letter_code
_entity_poly.pdbx_strand_id
1 'polypeptide(L)' 'MNQEECMEALFKHANIKPIITSTVWKDLEKENREFFHAYSRSQKEGNSKTSKREKILDMVSASKKSSN' A
#
# COMPACT_ATOMS: atom_id res chain seq x y z
N MET A 1 -1.50 1.37 3.71
CA MET A 1 -1.08 2.26 4.80
C MET A 1 0.34 1.91 5.16
N ASN A 2 1.27 2.85 5.06
CA ASN A 2 2.68 2.62 5.41
C ASN A 2 3.01 3.26 6.76
N GLN A 3 4.22 3.00 7.27
CA GLN A 3 4.65 3.51 8.58
C GLN A 3 4.68 5.04 8.62
N GLU A 4 5.07 5.69 7.53
CA GLU A 4 5.20 7.16 7.42
C GLU A 4 3.84 7.85 7.49
N GLU A 5 2.87 7.35 6.72
CA GLU A 5 1.48 7.81 6.78
C GLU A 5 0.88 7.66 8.19
N CYS A 6 1.20 6.55 8.87
CA CYS A 6 0.76 6.32 10.24
C CYS A 6 1.38 7.33 11.22
N MET A 7 2.68 7.61 11.08
CA MET A 7 3.39 8.60 11.89
C MET A 7 2.81 10.01 11.69
N GLU A 8 2.58 10.40 10.44
CA GLU A 8 2.02 11.72 10.12
C GLU A 8 0.60 11.88 10.64
N ALA A 9 -0.27 10.88 10.43
CA ALA A 9 -1.66 10.93 10.89
C ALA A 9 -1.76 11.01 12.42
N LEU A 10 -0.99 10.18 13.14
CA LEU A 10 -1.00 10.17 14.61
C LEU A 10 -0.38 11.45 15.19
N PHE A 11 0.63 12.00 14.54
CA PHE A 11 1.17 13.31 14.91
C PHE A 11 0.13 14.42 14.70
N LYS A 12 -0.49 14.48 13.53
CA LYS A 12 -1.44 15.55 13.17
C LYS A 12 -2.75 15.50 13.97
N HIS A 13 -3.29 14.30 14.19
CA HIS A 13 -4.63 14.13 14.76
C HIS A 13 -4.64 13.83 16.25
N ALA A 14 -3.53 13.33 16.80
CA ALA A 14 -3.42 12.96 18.21
C ALA A 14 -2.19 13.57 18.91
N ASN A 15 -1.39 14.39 18.22
CA ASN A 15 -0.16 15.00 18.74
C ASN A 15 0.83 13.98 19.33
N ILE A 16 0.83 12.75 18.80
CA ILE A 16 1.75 11.70 19.22
C ILE A 16 3.07 11.91 18.49
N LYS A 17 4.17 12.00 19.23
CA LYS A 17 5.50 12.22 18.66
C LYS A 17 5.88 11.06 17.72
N PRO A 18 6.46 11.32 16.53
CA PRO A 18 6.82 10.27 15.57
C PRO A 18 7.73 9.17 16.15
N ILE A 19 8.60 9.51 17.10
CA ILE A 19 9.47 8.53 17.78
C ILE A 19 8.68 7.47 18.57
N ILE A 20 7.54 7.85 19.15
CA ILE A 20 6.67 6.93 19.89
C ILE A 20 6.03 5.96 18.89
N THR A 21 5.41 6.49 17.85
CA THR A 21 4.79 5.69 16.78
C THR A 21 5.81 4.75 16.12
N SER A 22 7.03 5.22 15.85
CA SER A 22 8.10 4.40 15.27
C SER A 22 8.50 3.24 16.17
N THR A 23 8.59 3.49 17.47
CA THR A 23 8.94 2.46 18.47
C THR A 23 7.85 1.39 18.53
N VAL A 24 6.60 1.81 18.70
CA VAL A 24 5.45 0.89 18.77
C VAL A 24 5.31 0.10 17.46
N TRP A 25 5.50 0.74 16.31
CA TRP A 25 5.42 0.07 15.02
C TRP A 25 6.44 -1.06 14.88
N LYS A 26 7.70 -0.83 15.31
CA LYS A 26 8.76 -1.85 15.28
C LYS A 26 8.44 -3.04 16.20
N ASP A 27 7.89 -2.76 17.38
CA ASP A 27 7.49 -3.82 18.31
C ASP A 27 6.31 -4.62 17.74
N LEU A 28 5.31 -3.94 17.16
CA LEU A 28 4.20 -4.61 16.48
C LEU A 28 4.67 -5.49 15.33
N GLU A 29 5.62 -5.03 14.51
CA GLU A 29 6.19 -5.81 13.41
C GLU A 29 6.94 -7.05 13.91
N LYS A 30 7.69 -6.89 15.00
CA LYS A 30 8.43 -8.00 15.64
C LYS A 30 7.50 -9.06 16.22
N GLU A 31 6.43 -8.66 16.89
CA GLU A 31 5.48 -9.58 17.55
C GLU A 31 4.46 -10.19 16.56
N ASN A 32 4.16 -9.50 15.45
CA ASN A 32 3.12 -9.89 14.49
C ASN A 32 3.68 -10.15 13.08
N ARG A 33 4.82 -10.84 12.99
CA ARG A 33 5.57 -11.00 11.72
C ARG A 33 4.73 -11.55 10.56
N GLU A 34 3.89 -12.55 10.82
CA GLU A 34 3.07 -13.16 9.78
C GLU A 34 2.04 -12.19 9.20
N PHE A 35 1.43 -11.38 10.07
CA PHE A 35 0.50 -10.33 9.66
C PHE A 35 1.22 -9.29 8.78
N PHE A 36 2.35 -8.75 9.23
CA PHE A 36 3.10 -7.74 8.47
C PHE A 36 3.66 -8.31 7.15
N HIS A 37 4.03 -9.58 7.10
CA HIS A 37 4.43 -10.26 5.87
C HIS A 37 3.25 -10.38 4.88
N ALA A 38 2.07 -10.78 5.35
CA ALA A 38 0.86 -10.82 4.50
C ALA A 38 0.41 -9.41 4.06
N TYR A 39 0.47 -8.45 4.97
CA TYR A 39 0.09 -7.05 4.75
C TYR A 39 1.00 -6.36 3.72
N SER A 40 2.31 -6.57 3.80
CA SER A 40 3.26 -6.02 2.82
C SER A 40 3.08 -6.63 1.42
N ARG A 41 2.76 -7.93 1.32
CA ARG A 41 2.41 -8.56 0.05
C ARG A 41 1.15 -7.96 -0.56
N SER A 42 0.09 -7.77 0.23
CA SER A 42 -1.18 -7.22 -0.26
C SER A 42 -1.04 -5.78 -0.76
N GLN A 43 -0.16 -4.96 -0.16
CA GLN A 43 0.13 -3.62 -0.67
C GLN A 43 0.87 -3.64 -2.01
N LYS A 44 1.84 -4.56 -2.20
CA LYS A 44 2.53 -4.73 -3.50
C LYS A 44 1.56 -5.20 -4.59
N GLU A 45 0.62 -6.06 -4.26
CA GLU A 45 -0.40 -6.54 -5.20
C GLU A 45 -1.47 -5.49 -5.48
N GLY A 46 -1.86 -4.68 -4.48
CA GLY A 46 -2.79 -3.56 -4.65
C GLY A 46 -2.30 -2.53 -5.67
N ASN A 47 -1.02 -2.17 -5.62
CA ASN A 47 -0.38 -1.31 -6.63
C ASN A 47 -0.29 -1.97 -8.01
N SER A 48 -0.29 -3.31 -8.10
CA SER A 48 -0.27 -4.05 -9.36
C SER A 48 -1.65 -4.14 -10.03
N LYS A 49 -2.75 -4.05 -9.28
CA LYS A 49 -4.12 -4.18 -9.81
C LYS A 49 -4.54 -3.01 -10.71
N THR A 50 -4.07 -1.80 -10.43
CA THR A 50 -4.25 -0.63 -11.32
C THR A 50 -3.59 -0.88 -12.67
N SER A 51 -2.34 -1.37 -12.66
CA SER A 51 -1.60 -1.69 -13.88
C SER A 51 -2.23 -2.82 -14.72
N LYS A 52 -2.84 -3.83 -14.08
CA LYS A 52 -3.48 -4.94 -14.82
C LYS A 52 -4.77 -4.50 -15.54
N ARG A 53 -5.60 -3.68 -14.90
CA ARG A 53 -6.84 -3.18 -15.53
C ARG A 53 -6.54 -2.19 -16.65
N GLU A 54 -5.58 -1.29 -16.46
CA GLU A 54 -5.12 -0.37 -17.50
C GLU A 54 -4.55 -1.13 -18.70
N LYS A 55 -3.69 -2.14 -18.48
CA LYS A 55 -3.15 -2.97 -19.59
C LYS A 55 -4.22 -3.73 -20.36
N ILE A 56 -5.27 -4.23 -19.68
CA ILE A 56 -6.39 -4.89 -20.34
C ILE A 56 -7.20 -3.88 -21.16
N LEU A 57 -7.49 -2.69 -20.61
CA LEU A 57 -8.21 -1.62 -21.31
C LEU A 57 -7.45 -1.12 -22.55
N ASP A 58 -6.13 -0.94 -22.44
CA ASP A 58 -5.27 -0.56 -23.57
C ASP A 58 -5.28 -1.61 -24.68
N MET A 59 -5.20 -2.89 -24.32
CA MET A 59 -5.22 -3.99 -25.29
C MET A 59 -6.56 -4.10 -26.03
N VAL A 60 -7.67 -3.92 -25.30
CA VAL A 60 -9.03 -3.88 -25.89
C VAL A 60 -9.20 -2.66 -26.81
N SER A 61 -8.63 -1.52 -26.45
CA SER A 61 -8.70 -0.29 -27.24
C SER A 61 -7.86 -0.37 -28.52
N ALA A 62 -6.68 -1.01 -28.45
CA ALA A 62 -5.84 -1.28 -29.61
C ALA A 62 -6.52 -2.23 -30.60
N SER A 63 -7.22 -3.25 -30.10
CA SER A 63 -7.97 -4.20 -30.95
C SER A 63 -9.12 -3.54 -31.71
N LYS A 64 -9.80 -2.55 -31.11
CA LYS A 64 -10.89 -1.81 -31.78
C LYS A 64 -10.40 -0.88 -32.90
N LYS A 65 -9.18 -0.33 -32.79
CA LYS A 65 -8.60 0.53 -33.84
C LYS A 65 -8.16 -0.23 -35.09
N SER A 66 -7.94 -1.55 -34.99
CA SER A 66 -7.53 -2.39 -36.13
C SER A 66 -8.69 -2.93 -36.97
N SER A 67 -9.94 -2.77 -36.51
CA SER A 67 -11.13 -3.33 -37.16
C SER A 67 -11.99 -2.29 -37.89
N ASN A 68 -11.45 -1.11 -38.18
CA ASN A 68 -12.15 -0.02 -38.87
C ASN A 68 -11.35 0.50 -40.06
#